data_AF-A0A2A5M7P5-F1
#
_entry.id   AF-A0A2A5M7P5-F1
#
_cell.length_a   1.000
_cell.length_b   1.000
_cell.length_c   1.000
_cell.angle_alpha   90.00
_cell.angle_beta   90.00
_cell.angle_gamma   90.00
#
_symmetry.space_group_name_H-M   'P 1'
#
loop_
_entity.id
_entity.type
_entity.pdbx_description
1 polymer ?
#
loop_
_entity_poly.entity_id
_entity_poly.type
_entity_poly.pdbx_seq_one_letter_code
_entity_poly.pdbx_strand_id
1 'polypeptide(L)'
;VEPYAHSVMKPHVAPANFDFAVEDTTFAKGIVEAKELALKDAQASGDAKRIESANKELEKAKEELSKVETLWADVAKIDFAKGDAKKGKEFFENNCFACHGVKEDGITANITDSSMGVIPPDLSAAGAIFDEKFLAALIMHPALALKVDHKFGDAFIMTAYNKDTSGESEEATNANIANVIAYLKDVSVKFEANEDATIKKDVEAKYAKMENSAQKVALMEKDIKFAKDKATFIEACGRCHDMKYDSFFTPSNQNDLKTYLGSVPPDLSMMIRS
;
A
#
# COMPACT_ATOMS: atom_id res chain seq x y z
N VAL A 1 29.19 3.91 -23.10
CA VAL A 1 28.63 5.14 -22.47
C VAL A 1 27.32 4.84 -21.75
N GLU A 2 26.47 3.94 -22.25
CA GLU A 2 25.20 3.55 -21.61
C GLU A 2 25.29 2.80 -20.25
N PRO A 3 26.26 1.91 -19.97
CA PRO A 3 26.30 1.22 -18.66
C PRO A 3 26.61 2.17 -17.50
N TYR A 4 27.49 3.14 -17.73
CA TYR A 4 27.86 4.16 -16.74
C TYR A 4 26.69 5.10 -16.44
N ALA A 5 25.96 5.53 -17.48
CA ALA A 5 24.78 6.37 -17.33
C ALA A 5 23.68 5.69 -16.49
N HIS A 6 23.45 4.38 -16.67
CA HIS A 6 22.50 3.64 -15.83
C HIS A 6 23.01 3.48 -14.39
N SER A 7 24.29 3.18 -14.17
CA SER A 7 24.86 3.06 -12.81
C SER A 7 24.94 4.38 -12.03
N VAL A 8 24.97 5.52 -12.73
CA VAL A 8 25.04 6.86 -12.11
C VAL A 8 23.66 7.50 -11.96
N MET A 9 22.72 7.22 -12.88
CA MET A 9 21.34 7.77 -12.83
C MET A 9 20.33 6.85 -12.16
N LYS A 10 20.68 5.60 -11.83
CA LYS A 10 19.90 4.68 -11.01
C LYS A 10 20.77 4.21 -9.87
N PRO A 11 20.84 4.96 -8.76
CA PRO A 11 21.46 4.45 -7.56
C PRO A 11 20.85 3.08 -7.26
N HIS A 12 21.67 2.09 -6.94
CA HIS A 12 21.14 0.82 -6.44
C HIS A 12 20.26 1.14 -5.24
N VAL A 13 18.96 0.93 -5.39
CA VAL A 13 18.04 0.98 -4.25
C VAL A 13 18.37 -0.21 -3.37
N ALA A 14 18.40 0.00 -2.06
CA ALA A 14 18.55 -1.10 -1.13
C ALA A 14 17.45 -2.15 -1.40
N PRO A 15 17.73 -3.45 -1.17
CA PRO A 15 16.69 -4.47 -1.23
C PRO A 15 15.48 -4.07 -0.37
N ALA A 16 14.28 -4.44 -0.80
CA ALA A 16 13.06 -4.19 -0.01
C ALA A 16 13.22 -4.81 1.39
N ASN A 17 13.07 -3.99 2.42
CA ASN A 17 12.96 -4.45 3.79
C ASN A 17 11.47 -4.60 4.13
N PHE A 18 11.02 -5.85 4.28
CA PHE A 18 9.63 -6.15 4.64
C PHE A 18 9.36 -6.01 6.15
N ASP A 19 10.38 -5.69 6.96
CA ASP A 19 10.17 -5.20 8.31
C ASP A 19 9.87 -3.69 8.25
N PHE A 20 8.60 -3.37 8.03
CA PHE A 20 8.11 -2.00 7.89
C PHE A 20 8.44 -1.14 9.12
N ALA A 21 8.39 -1.71 10.32
CA ALA A 21 8.72 -0.98 11.55
C ALA A 21 10.18 -0.52 11.55
N VAL A 22 11.10 -1.42 11.16
CA VAL A 22 12.52 -1.09 11.05
C VAL A 22 12.77 -0.11 9.90
N GLU A 23 12.16 -0.31 8.74
CA GLU A 23 12.34 0.55 7.57
C GLU A 23 11.87 1.99 7.85
N ASP A 24 10.62 2.16 8.30
CA ASP A 24 10.03 3.48 8.55
C ASP A 24 10.79 4.22 9.64
N THR A 25 11.14 3.53 10.73
CA THR A 25 11.89 4.13 11.85
C THR A 25 13.30 4.52 11.40
N THR A 26 13.97 3.70 10.60
CA THR A 26 15.31 4.00 10.08
C THR A 26 15.26 5.19 9.12
N PHE A 27 14.26 5.22 8.23
CA PHE A 27 14.05 6.33 7.32
C PHE A 27 13.82 7.64 8.08
N ALA A 28 12.91 7.66 9.06
CA ALA A 28 12.63 8.84 9.87
C ALA A 28 13.86 9.31 10.67
N LYS A 29 14.64 8.38 11.24
CA LYS A 29 15.92 8.69 11.92
C LYS A 29 16.92 9.36 10.97
N GLY A 30 17.06 8.82 9.75
CA GLY A 30 17.92 9.43 8.73
C GLY A 30 17.51 10.88 8.37
N ILE A 31 16.21 11.18 8.35
CA ILE A 31 15.72 12.55 8.16
C ILE A 31 16.11 13.44 9.35
N VAL A 32 15.94 12.98 10.59
CA VAL A 32 16.36 13.72 11.79
C VAL A 32 17.86 14.02 11.75
N GLU A 33 18.70 13.03 11.48
CA GLU A 33 20.16 13.20 11.36
C GLU A 33 20.53 14.24 10.28
N ALA A 34 19.87 14.19 9.12
CA ALA A 34 20.08 15.17 8.06
C ALA A 34 19.68 16.60 8.51
N LYS A 35 18.59 16.74 9.28
CA LYS A 35 18.16 18.04 9.82
C LYS A 35 19.06 18.55 10.94
N GLU A 36 19.63 17.67 11.75
CA GLU A 36 20.65 18.05 12.74
C GLU A 36 21.92 18.57 12.06
N LEU A 37 22.36 17.96 10.97
CA LEU A 37 23.49 18.44 10.18
C LEU A 37 23.17 19.82 9.55
N ALA A 38 21.99 19.97 8.95
CA ALA A 38 21.56 21.24 8.37
C ALA A 38 21.48 22.37 9.41
N LEU A 39 21.08 22.05 10.65
CA LEU A 39 21.09 23.01 11.76
C LEU A 39 22.52 23.41 12.16
N LYS A 40 23.46 22.46 12.24
CA LYS A 40 24.88 22.77 12.51
C LYS A 40 25.47 23.69 11.44
N ASP A 41 25.17 23.42 10.16
CA ASP A 41 25.59 24.27 9.04
C ASP A 41 24.96 25.67 9.11
N ALA A 42 23.68 25.77 9.49
CA ALA A 42 23.01 27.04 9.70
C ALA A 42 23.66 27.83 10.85
N GLN A 43 23.96 27.18 11.97
CA GLN A 43 24.65 27.78 13.12
C GLN A 43 26.04 28.30 12.74
N ALA A 44 26.79 27.56 11.94
CA ALA A 44 28.10 27.98 11.45
C ALA A 44 28.04 29.24 10.55
N SER A 45 26.91 29.47 9.86
CA SER A 45 26.73 30.65 9.02
C SER A 45 26.44 31.95 9.79
N GLY A 46 26.03 31.86 11.06
CA GLY A 46 25.64 33.02 11.87
C GLY A 46 24.34 33.71 11.44
N ASP A 47 23.64 33.20 10.41
CA ASP A 47 22.36 33.74 9.96
C ASP A 47 21.21 33.29 10.88
N ALA A 48 20.69 34.23 11.67
CA ALA A 48 19.61 33.99 12.62
C ALA A 48 18.35 33.41 11.97
N LYS A 49 17.98 33.85 10.75
CA LYS A 49 16.78 33.34 10.05
C LYS A 49 16.99 31.91 9.58
N ARG A 50 18.19 31.60 9.09
CA ARG A 50 18.55 30.24 8.67
C ARG A 50 18.54 29.28 9.86
N ILE A 51 19.03 29.72 11.01
CA ILE A 51 19.02 28.94 12.26
C ILE A 51 17.59 28.69 12.73
N GLU A 52 16.73 29.71 12.75
CA GLU A 52 15.32 29.58 13.13
C GLU A 52 14.58 28.58 12.23
N SER A 53 14.78 28.69 10.91
CA SER A 53 14.19 27.77 9.93
C SER A 53 14.67 26.33 10.13
N ALA A 54 15.99 26.12 10.29
CA ALA A 54 16.56 24.80 10.48
C ALA A 54 16.11 24.16 11.80
N ASN A 55 15.96 24.93 12.87
CA ASN A 55 15.38 24.45 14.13
C ASN A 55 13.94 23.99 13.94
N LYS A 56 13.11 24.79 13.27
CA LYS A 56 11.70 24.42 13.00
C LYS A 56 11.58 23.14 12.18
N GLU A 57 12.46 22.95 11.19
CA GLU A 57 12.50 21.72 10.39
C GLU A 57 12.96 20.50 11.20
N LEU A 58 13.95 20.67 12.09
CA LEU A 58 14.40 19.60 12.97
C LEU A 58 13.30 19.18 13.96
N GLU A 59 12.60 20.13 14.57
CA GLU A 59 11.53 19.80 15.50
C GLU A 59 10.37 19.06 14.81
N LYS A 60 10.03 19.45 13.58
CA LYS A 60 9.06 18.69 12.77
C LYS A 60 9.53 17.27 12.45
N ALA A 61 10.81 17.10 12.12
CA ALA A 61 11.37 15.77 11.83
C ALA A 61 11.35 14.86 13.08
N LYS A 62 11.60 15.42 14.26
CA LYS A 62 11.49 14.69 15.54
C LYS A 62 10.05 14.33 15.89
N GLU A 63 9.10 15.24 15.66
CA GLU A 63 7.67 14.96 15.82
C GLU A 63 7.23 13.79 14.93
N GLU A 64 7.64 13.82 13.66
CA GLU A 64 7.36 12.74 12.70
C GLU A 64 7.97 11.41 13.14
N LEU A 65 9.24 11.40 13.57
CA LEU A 65 9.87 10.21 14.13
C LEU A 65 9.09 9.66 15.33
N SER A 66 8.64 10.54 16.23
CA SER A 66 7.84 10.13 17.39
C SER A 66 6.50 9.50 16.98
N LYS A 67 5.84 10.02 15.94
CA LYS A 67 4.60 9.44 15.41
C LYS A 67 4.85 8.05 14.82
N VAL A 68 5.90 7.90 14.02
CA VAL A 68 6.31 6.61 13.44
C VAL A 68 6.64 5.58 14.52
N GLU A 69 7.43 5.96 15.53
CA GLU A 69 7.77 5.05 16.65
C GLU A 69 6.53 4.66 17.46
N THR A 70 5.60 5.60 17.68
CA THR A 70 4.34 5.32 18.39
C THR A 70 3.45 4.37 17.59
N LEU A 71 3.26 4.61 16.30
CA LEU A 71 2.51 3.75 15.39
C LEU A 71 2.99 2.30 15.47
N TRP A 72 4.30 2.08 15.32
CA TRP A 72 4.86 0.74 15.31
C TRP A 72 4.87 0.09 16.70
N ALA A 73 4.99 0.88 17.77
CA ALA A 73 4.81 0.38 19.13
C ALA A 73 3.37 -0.09 19.39
N ASP A 74 2.37 0.62 18.86
CA ASP A 74 0.97 0.24 19.00
C ASP A 74 0.61 -0.98 18.15
N VAL A 75 1.10 -1.05 16.90
CA VAL A 75 0.95 -2.25 16.05
C VAL A 75 1.56 -3.49 16.72
N ALA A 76 2.68 -3.35 17.41
CA ALA A 76 3.33 -4.45 18.12
C ALA A 76 2.51 -5.01 19.30
N LYS A 77 1.49 -4.28 19.79
CA LYS A 77 0.57 -4.76 20.84
C LYS A 77 -0.56 -5.62 20.29
N ILE A 78 -0.76 -5.67 18.98
CA ILE A 78 -1.85 -6.42 18.36
C ILE A 78 -1.47 -7.90 18.27
N ASP A 79 -2.33 -8.75 18.82
CA ASP A 79 -2.20 -10.20 18.72
C ASP A 79 -3.04 -10.73 17.55
N PHE A 80 -2.45 -10.73 16.35
CA PHE A 80 -3.14 -11.18 15.13
C PHE A 80 -3.61 -12.64 15.19
N ALA A 81 -2.99 -13.48 16.03
CA ALA A 81 -3.39 -14.88 16.19
C ALA A 81 -4.76 -15.03 16.90
N LYS A 82 -5.24 -13.97 17.56
CA LYS A 82 -6.57 -13.92 18.19
C LYS A 82 -7.66 -13.37 17.29
N GLY A 83 -7.35 -13.00 16.05
CA GLY A 83 -8.33 -12.49 15.11
C GLY A 83 -9.42 -13.51 14.79
N ASP A 84 -10.68 -13.08 14.84
CA ASP A 84 -11.87 -13.85 14.49
C ASP A 84 -12.47 -13.29 13.20
N ALA A 85 -12.40 -14.06 12.11
CA ALA A 85 -12.89 -13.63 10.80
C ALA A 85 -14.40 -13.32 10.77
N LYS A 86 -15.23 -13.96 11.61
CA LYS A 86 -16.66 -13.66 11.65
C LYS A 86 -16.92 -12.29 12.27
N LYS A 87 -16.28 -12.02 13.41
CA LYS A 87 -16.30 -10.68 14.02
C LYS A 87 -15.66 -9.63 13.12
N GLY A 88 -14.64 -10.04 12.35
CA GLY A 88 -13.98 -9.18 11.37
C GLY A 88 -14.92 -8.75 10.26
N LYS A 89 -15.75 -9.68 9.76
CA LYS A 89 -16.81 -9.37 8.80
C LYS A 89 -17.85 -8.42 9.40
N GLU A 90 -18.34 -8.68 10.60
CA GLU A 90 -19.29 -7.79 11.28
C GLU A 90 -18.70 -6.39 11.47
N PHE A 91 -17.43 -6.30 11.86
CA PHE A 91 -16.72 -5.03 11.98
C PHE A 91 -16.59 -4.32 10.62
N PHE A 92 -16.23 -5.05 9.56
CA PHE A 92 -16.12 -4.54 8.20
C PHE A 92 -17.44 -3.93 7.71
N GLU A 93 -18.54 -4.66 7.87
CA GLU A 93 -19.88 -4.23 7.43
C GLU A 93 -20.33 -2.94 8.14
N ASN A 94 -19.90 -2.72 9.38
CA ASN A 94 -20.24 -1.53 10.16
C ASN A 94 -19.31 -0.33 9.93
N ASN A 95 -18.04 -0.57 9.59
CA ASN A 95 -17.01 0.50 9.59
C ASN A 95 -16.37 0.77 8.22
N CYS A 96 -16.29 -0.23 7.34
CA CYS A 96 -15.51 -0.15 6.10
C CYS A 96 -16.40 -0.19 4.85
N PHE A 97 -17.53 -0.90 4.93
CA PHE A 97 -18.43 -1.15 3.80
C PHE A 97 -18.96 0.12 3.13
N ALA A 98 -19.09 1.23 3.87
CA ALA A 98 -19.54 2.51 3.32
C ALA A 98 -18.70 2.97 2.11
N CYS A 99 -17.42 2.60 2.04
CA CYS A 99 -16.52 2.96 0.95
C CYS A 99 -15.95 1.74 0.20
N HIS A 100 -15.71 0.62 0.90
CA HIS A 100 -15.05 -0.55 0.33
C HIS A 100 -16.01 -1.71 0.03
N GLY A 101 -15.75 -2.40 -1.08
CA GLY A 101 -16.37 -3.68 -1.42
C GLY A 101 -15.52 -4.88 -1.01
N VAL A 102 -16.15 -6.04 -0.95
CA VAL A 102 -15.52 -7.35 -0.81
C VAL A 102 -16.29 -8.32 -1.72
N LYS A 103 -16.01 -8.23 -3.01
CA LYS A 103 -16.71 -8.99 -4.05
C LYS A 103 -16.70 -10.50 -3.81
N GLU A 104 -15.59 -11.05 -3.32
CA GLU A 104 -15.45 -12.49 -3.04
C GLU A 104 -16.28 -12.98 -1.85
N ASP A 105 -16.89 -12.05 -1.09
CA ASP A 105 -17.87 -12.35 -0.06
C ASP A 105 -19.25 -11.74 -0.39
N GLY A 106 -19.48 -11.39 -1.65
CA GLY A 106 -20.77 -10.89 -2.18
C GLY A 106 -21.09 -9.44 -1.79
N ILE A 107 -20.12 -8.70 -1.27
CA ILE A 107 -20.30 -7.31 -0.83
C ILE A 107 -19.89 -6.36 -1.96
N THR A 108 -20.87 -5.74 -2.61
CA THR A 108 -20.63 -4.79 -3.70
C THR A 108 -20.04 -3.48 -3.18
N ALA A 109 -19.05 -2.91 -3.88
CA ALA A 109 -18.53 -1.58 -3.55
C ALA A 109 -19.61 -0.50 -3.73
N ASN A 110 -19.75 0.37 -2.72
CA ASN A 110 -20.67 1.51 -2.77
C ASN A 110 -20.13 2.68 -3.60
N ILE A 111 -18.81 2.75 -3.78
CA ILE A 111 -18.12 3.78 -4.55
C ILE A 111 -17.36 3.08 -5.67
N THR A 112 -17.73 3.39 -6.92
CA THR A 112 -17.21 2.72 -8.11
C THR A 112 -16.51 3.68 -9.09
N ASP A 113 -16.38 4.96 -8.71
CA ASP A 113 -15.70 5.98 -9.49
C ASP A 113 -14.58 6.68 -8.67
N SER A 114 -13.81 7.52 -9.35
CA SER A 114 -12.70 8.27 -8.76
C SER A 114 -13.11 9.65 -8.23
N SER A 115 -14.40 9.90 -7.96
CA SER A 115 -14.87 11.21 -7.46
C SER A 115 -14.20 11.64 -6.14
N MET A 116 -13.71 10.66 -5.38
CA MET A 116 -12.94 10.83 -4.15
C MET A 116 -11.41 10.92 -4.37
N GLY A 117 -10.97 11.09 -5.61
CA GLY A 117 -9.57 11.19 -6.02
C GLY A 117 -9.00 9.88 -6.58
N VAL A 118 -9.23 8.76 -5.89
CA VAL A 118 -8.93 7.40 -6.36
C VAL A 118 -10.11 6.49 -6.04
N ILE A 119 -10.37 5.52 -6.90
CA ILE A 119 -11.39 4.49 -6.64
C ILE A 119 -10.97 3.70 -5.38
N PRO A 120 -11.82 3.58 -4.35
CA PRO A 120 -11.54 2.71 -3.21
C PRO A 120 -11.30 1.27 -3.66
N PRO A 121 -10.24 0.60 -3.19
CA PRO A 121 -9.99 -0.79 -3.54
C PRO A 121 -11.14 -1.70 -3.10
N ASP A 122 -11.45 -2.70 -3.93
CA ASP A 122 -12.06 -3.93 -3.44
C ASP A 122 -11.04 -4.64 -2.53
N LEU A 123 -11.50 -5.11 -1.38
CA LEU A 123 -10.61 -5.65 -0.35
C LEU A 123 -10.53 -7.17 -0.37
N SER A 124 -11.09 -7.85 -1.38
CA SER A 124 -11.03 -9.31 -1.49
C SER A 124 -9.60 -9.84 -1.56
N ALA A 125 -8.70 -9.13 -2.23
CA ALA A 125 -7.29 -9.53 -2.37
C ALA A 125 -6.38 -9.00 -1.24
N ALA A 126 -6.88 -8.10 -0.39
CA ALA A 126 -6.04 -7.32 0.52
C ALA A 126 -5.21 -8.18 1.47
N GLY A 127 -5.80 -9.27 2.00
CA GLY A 127 -5.11 -10.20 2.89
C GLY A 127 -4.01 -11.05 2.24
N ALA A 128 -3.98 -11.14 0.90
CA ALA A 128 -2.97 -11.88 0.16
C ALA A 128 -1.80 -10.98 -0.30
N ILE A 129 -2.07 -9.71 -0.61
CA ILE A 129 -1.07 -8.79 -1.19
C ILE A 129 -0.39 -7.87 -0.18
N PHE A 130 -0.95 -7.71 1.02
CA PHE A 130 -0.41 -6.83 2.06
C PHE A 130 -0.07 -7.61 3.34
N ASP A 131 1.02 -7.19 3.98
CA ASP A 131 1.41 -7.70 5.30
C ASP A 131 0.41 -7.26 6.38
N GLU A 132 0.19 -8.10 7.39
CA GLU A 132 -0.78 -7.85 8.46
C GLU A 132 -0.43 -6.62 9.31
N LYS A 133 0.86 -6.38 9.55
CA LYS A 133 1.31 -5.22 10.33
C LYS A 133 1.18 -3.94 9.51
N PHE A 134 1.45 -4.02 8.21
CA PHE A 134 1.16 -2.91 7.31
C PHE A 134 -0.34 -2.59 7.26
N LEU A 135 -1.21 -3.59 7.15
CA LEU A 135 -2.66 -3.39 7.18
C LEU A 135 -3.11 -2.77 8.51
N ALA A 136 -2.56 -3.24 9.63
CA ALA A 136 -2.84 -2.64 10.94
C ALA A 136 -2.41 -1.17 10.99
N ALA A 137 -1.18 -0.87 10.55
CA ALA A 137 -0.68 0.50 10.49
C ALA A 137 -1.55 1.40 9.61
N LEU A 138 -1.98 0.89 8.45
CA LEU A 138 -2.86 1.58 7.51
C LEU A 138 -4.23 1.86 8.11
N ILE A 139 -4.84 0.91 8.83
CA ILE A 139 -6.13 1.11 9.49
C ILE A 139 -6.01 2.13 10.63
N MET A 140 -4.92 2.06 11.42
CA MET A 140 -4.73 2.93 12.58
C MET A 140 -4.37 4.37 12.20
N HIS A 141 -3.47 4.55 11.23
CA HIS A 141 -2.95 5.86 10.83
C HIS A 141 -2.67 5.89 9.31
N PRO A 142 -3.72 5.97 8.47
CA PRO A 142 -3.59 5.72 7.04
C PRO A 142 -2.67 6.70 6.31
N ALA A 143 -2.73 7.99 6.63
CA ALA A 143 -1.86 9.00 6.00
C ALA A 143 -0.39 8.78 6.35
N LEU A 144 -0.11 8.38 7.59
CA LEU A 144 1.24 8.10 8.08
C LEU A 144 1.79 6.80 7.47
N ALA A 145 1.02 5.71 7.49
CA ALA A 145 1.39 4.43 6.91
C ALA A 145 1.65 4.50 5.39
N LEU A 146 0.94 5.37 4.68
CA LEU A 146 1.15 5.64 3.25
C LEU A 146 2.19 6.73 2.97
N LYS A 147 2.83 7.30 4.00
CA LYS A 147 3.85 8.36 3.90
C LYS A 147 3.34 9.63 3.20
N VAL A 148 2.06 9.94 3.36
CA VAL A 148 1.38 11.12 2.80
C VAL A 148 0.82 12.08 3.85
N ASP A 149 1.20 11.89 5.13
CA ASP A 149 0.76 12.72 6.25
C ASP A 149 1.06 14.22 6.03
N HIS A 150 2.24 14.54 5.51
CA HIS A 150 2.64 15.90 5.15
C HIS A 150 1.69 16.63 4.19
N LYS A 151 0.88 15.88 3.43
CA LYS A 151 -0.07 16.41 2.45
C LYS A 151 -1.50 16.42 2.98
N PHE A 152 -1.91 15.34 3.63
CA PHE A 152 -3.31 15.15 4.01
C PHE A 152 -3.54 15.28 5.51
N GLY A 153 -2.61 14.82 6.35
CA GLY A 153 -2.81 14.72 7.80
C GLY A 153 -4.18 14.11 8.14
N ASP A 154 -4.89 14.77 9.05
CA ASP A 154 -6.24 14.37 9.48
C ASP A 154 -7.31 14.51 8.38
N ALA A 155 -7.04 15.22 7.29
CA ALA A 155 -7.96 15.36 6.15
C ALA A 155 -7.85 14.19 5.15
N PHE A 156 -7.08 13.14 5.48
CA PHE A 156 -7.03 11.94 4.66
C PHE A 156 -8.39 11.25 4.62
N ILE A 157 -8.78 10.80 3.42
CA ILE A 157 -10.16 10.37 3.14
C ILE A 157 -10.54 9.06 3.83
N MET A 158 -9.56 8.17 4.02
CA MET A 158 -9.71 7.00 4.86
C MET A 158 -9.48 7.44 6.30
N THR A 159 -10.55 7.46 7.09
CA THR A 159 -10.47 7.87 8.49
C THR A 159 -9.68 6.86 9.31
N ALA A 160 -8.82 7.36 10.20
CA ALA A 160 -8.07 6.54 11.15
C ALA A 160 -9.00 5.79 12.13
N TYR A 161 -8.71 4.51 12.38
CA TYR A 161 -9.34 3.73 13.44
C TYR A 161 -8.29 3.29 14.47
N ASN A 162 -8.17 4.07 15.54
CA ASN A 162 -7.26 3.83 16.66
C ASN A 162 -7.97 4.19 17.99
N LYS A 163 -7.30 4.04 19.14
CA LYS A 163 -7.91 4.31 20.46
C LYS A 163 -8.36 5.77 20.62
N ASP A 164 -7.70 6.70 19.95
CA ASP A 164 -7.97 8.14 20.06
C ASP A 164 -9.16 8.55 19.18
N THR A 165 -9.44 7.82 18.09
CA THR A 165 -10.51 8.14 17.14
C THR A 165 -11.75 7.26 17.27
N SER A 166 -11.61 6.02 17.74
CA SER A 166 -12.73 5.07 17.85
C SER A 166 -13.63 5.32 19.06
N GLY A 167 -13.11 5.96 20.13
CA GLY A 167 -13.79 6.05 21.41
C GLY A 167 -13.85 4.73 22.18
N GLU A 168 -13.12 3.71 21.73
CA GLU A 168 -13.03 2.39 22.35
C GLU A 168 -11.75 2.25 23.20
N SER A 169 -11.71 1.25 24.08
CA SER A 169 -10.47 0.89 24.80
C SER A 169 -9.40 0.33 23.83
N GLU A 170 -8.12 0.50 24.16
CA GLU A 170 -7.00 -0.02 23.36
C GLU A 170 -7.14 -1.53 23.07
N GLU A 171 -7.61 -2.32 24.05
CA GLU A 171 -7.84 -3.76 23.88
C GLU A 171 -8.93 -4.07 22.85
N ALA A 172 -10.02 -3.27 22.85
CA ALA A 172 -11.14 -3.45 21.92
C ALA A 172 -10.73 -3.03 20.50
N THR A 173 -10.06 -1.88 20.37
CA THR A 173 -9.50 -1.41 19.09
C THR A 173 -8.55 -2.44 18.49
N ASN A 174 -7.60 -2.96 19.28
CA ASN A 174 -6.63 -3.96 18.82
C ASN A 174 -7.33 -5.27 18.42
N ALA A 175 -8.33 -5.71 19.18
CA ALA A 175 -9.12 -6.89 18.83
C ALA A 175 -9.90 -6.69 17.53
N ASN A 176 -10.53 -5.54 17.32
CA ASN A 176 -11.26 -5.22 16.10
C ASN A 176 -10.35 -5.18 14.87
N ILE A 177 -9.16 -4.59 14.98
CA ILE A 177 -8.16 -4.59 13.91
C ILE A 177 -7.69 -6.01 13.59
N ALA A 178 -7.38 -6.82 14.61
CA ALA A 178 -7.00 -8.22 14.41
C ALA A 178 -8.13 -9.03 13.73
N ASN A 179 -9.38 -8.80 14.15
CA ASN A 179 -10.55 -9.46 13.58
C ASN A 179 -10.74 -9.10 12.10
N VAL A 180 -10.72 -7.81 11.73
CA VAL A 180 -10.92 -7.40 10.33
C VAL A 180 -9.78 -7.89 9.45
N ILE A 181 -8.54 -7.90 9.93
CA ILE A 181 -7.42 -8.48 9.17
C ILE A 181 -7.58 -9.99 9.00
N ALA A 182 -8.05 -10.72 10.03
CA ALA A 182 -8.36 -12.14 9.90
C ALA A 182 -9.46 -12.40 8.87
N TYR A 183 -10.48 -11.53 8.79
CA TYR A 183 -11.50 -11.59 7.75
C TYR A 183 -10.93 -11.33 6.35
N LEU A 184 -10.11 -10.30 6.18
CA LEU A 184 -9.47 -10.00 4.88
C LEU A 184 -8.58 -11.16 4.41
N LYS A 185 -7.88 -11.83 5.33
CA LYS A 185 -7.10 -13.04 5.03
C LYS A 185 -8.00 -14.21 4.61
N ASP A 186 -9.09 -14.48 5.35
CA ASP A 186 -10.04 -15.54 5.01
C ASP A 186 -10.63 -15.35 3.60
N VAL A 187 -11.05 -14.13 3.28
CA VAL A 187 -11.59 -13.83 1.95
C VAL A 187 -10.52 -13.90 0.87
N SER A 188 -9.28 -13.50 1.16
CA SER A 188 -8.20 -13.57 0.19
C SER A 188 -7.89 -14.98 -0.29
N VAL A 189 -8.12 -16.01 0.54
CA VAL A 189 -8.01 -17.41 0.10
C VAL A 189 -9.05 -17.73 -0.98
N LYS A 190 -10.27 -17.20 -0.86
CA LYS A 190 -11.32 -17.34 -1.89
C LYS A 190 -10.93 -16.61 -3.17
N PHE A 191 -10.41 -15.38 -3.03
CA PHE A 191 -9.90 -14.58 -4.14
C PHE A 191 -8.83 -15.36 -4.93
N GLU A 192 -7.78 -15.83 -4.26
CA GLU A 192 -6.68 -16.56 -4.91
C GLU A 192 -7.19 -17.83 -5.61
N ALA A 193 -8.08 -18.59 -4.97
CA ALA A 193 -8.63 -19.80 -5.58
C ALA A 193 -9.46 -19.51 -6.84
N ASN A 194 -10.27 -18.44 -6.81
CA ASN A 194 -11.12 -18.05 -7.95
C ASN A 194 -10.28 -17.45 -9.08
N GLU A 195 -9.28 -16.64 -8.75
CA GLU A 195 -8.35 -16.07 -9.72
C GLU A 195 -7.51 -17.18 -10.38
N ASP A 196 -6.97 -18.12 -9.59
CA ASP A 196 -6.21 -19.27 -10.10
C ASP A 196 -7.06 -20.15 -11.03
N ALA A 197 -8.32 -20.40 -10.68
CA ALA A 197 -9.24 -21.16 -11.51
C ALA A 197 -9.53 -20.45 -12.84
N THR A 198 -9.70 -19.12 -12.80
CA THR A 198 -9.96 -18.30 -13.99
C THR A 198 -8.74 -18.27 -14.90
N ILE A 199 -7.56 -17.96 -14.34
CA ILE A 199 -6.28 -17.97 -15.08
C ILE A 199 -6.04 -19.31 -15.73
N LYS A 200 -6.22 -20.41 -14.98
CA LYS A 200 -6.03 -21.77 -15.51
C LYS A 200 -6.95 -22.04 -16.69
N LYS A 201 -8.24 -21.73 -16.56
CA LYS A 201 -9.24 -21.91 -17.62
C LYS A 201 -8.87 -21.12 -18.88
N ASP A 202 -8.46 -19.87 -18.73
CA ASP A 202 -8.13 -18.99 -19.87
C ASP A 202 -6.85 -19.44 -20.58
N VAL A 203 -5.84 -19.86 -19.81
CA VAL A 203 -4.59 -20.42 -20.36
C VAL A 203 -4.86 -21.75 -21.06
N GLU A 204 -5.64 -22.66 -20.46
CA GLU A 204 -6.03 -23.92 -21.10
C GLU A 204 -6.78 -23.68 -22.42
N ALA A 205 -7.71 -22.71 -22.46
CA ALA A 205 -8.43 -22.32 -23.66
C ALA A 205 -7.48 -21.75 -24.74
N LYS A 206 -6.52 -20.90 -24.35
CA LYS A 206 -5.51 -20.31 -25.24
C LYS A 206 -4.68 -21.39 -25.96
N TYR A 207 -4.29 -22.44 -25.24
CA TYR A 207 -3.44 -23.52 -25.75
C TYR A 207 -4.22 -24.77 -26.18
N ALA A 208 -5.56 -24.72 -26.24
CA ALA A 208 -6.40 -25.89 -26.54
C ALA A 208 -6.07 -26.58 -27.88
N LYS A 209 -5.63 -25.79 -28.87
CA LYS A 209 -5.28 -26.29 -30.22
C LYS A 209 -3.84 -26.81 -30.35
N MET A 210 -3.02 -26.68 -29.31
CA MET A 210 -1.65 -27.19 -29.31
C MET A 210 -1.64 -28.65 -28.86
N GLU A 211 -0.89 -29.49 -29.57
CA GLU A 211 -0.67 -30.89 -29.21
C GLU A 211 -0.04 -31.00 -27.81
N ASN A 212 -0.43 -32.05 -27.09
CA ASN A 212 0.12 -32.28 -25.76
C ASN A 212 1.62 -32.59 -25.87
N SER A 213 2.43 -31.70 -25.31
CA SER A 213 3.88 -31.72 -25.43
C SER A 213 4.52 -30.99 -24.26
N ALA A 214 5.79 -31.28 -23.99
CA ALA A 214 6.56 -30.53 -22.97
C ALA A 214 6.59 -29.02 -23.26
N GLN A 215 6.59 -28.64 -24.55
CA GLN A 215 6.53 -27.24 -24.95
C GLN A 215 5.20 -26.58 -24.56
N LYS A 216 4.07 -27.26 -24.77
CA LYS A 216 2.75 -26.77 -24.35
C LYS A 216 2.72 -26.52 -22.85
N VAL A 217 3.19 -27.49 -22.06
CA VAL A 217 3.24 -27.38 -20.59
C VAL A 217 4.07 -26.17 -20.16
N ALA A 218 5.30 -26.02 -20.69
CA ALA A 218 6.18 -24.91 -20.34
C ALA A 218 5.59 -23.53 -20.72
N LEU A 219 4.89 -23.43 -21.85
CA LEU A 219 4.20 -22.19 -22.25
C LEU A 219 3.01 -21.87 -21.34
N MET A 220 2.23 -22.89 -20.96
CA MET A 220 1.13 -22.72 -20.03
C MET A 220 1.61 -22.27 -18.65
N GLU A 221 2.65 -22.90 -18.10
CA GLU A 221 3.24 -22.51 -16.81
C GLU A 221 3.76 -21.07 -16.83
N LYS A 222 4.43 -20.66 -17.92
CA LYS A 222 4.90 -19.28 -18.11
C LYS A 222 3.73 -18.29 -18.12
N ASP A 223 2.67 -18.58 -18.87
CA ASP A 223 1.52 -17.69 -19.00
C ASP A 223 0.69 -17.63 -17.72
N ILE A 224 0.54 -18.75 -16.99
CA ILE A 224 -0.09 -18.77 -15.67
C ILE A 224 0.69 -17.87 -14.72
N LYS A 225 2.02 -18.00 -14.66
CA LYS A 225 2.85 -17.15 -13.81
C LYS A 225 2.68 -15.66 -14.17
N PHE A 226 2.76 -15.33 -15.45
CA PHE A 226 2.57 -13.95 -15.91
C PHE A 226 1.18 -13.41 -15.56
N ALA A 227 0.13 -14.22 -15.73
CA ALA A 227 -1.23 -13.82 -15.39
C ALA A 227 -1.42 -13.57 -13.88
N LYS A 228 -0.79 -14.38 -13.02
CA LYS A 228 -0.76 -14.15 -11.57
C LYS A 228 -0.06 -12.84 -11.22
N ASP A 229 1.13 -12.62 -11.77
CA ASP A 229 1.88 -11.37 -11.56
C ASP A 229 1.05 -10.14 -12.03
N LYS A 230 0.32 -10.29 -13.14
CA LYS A 230 -0.61 -9.27 -13.65
C LYS A 230 -1.78 -9.04 -12.70
N ALA A 231 -2.41 -10.09 -12.16
CA ALA A 231 -3.49 -9.95 -11.18
C ALA A 231 -3.01 -9.19 -9.93
N THR A 232 -1.85 -9.55 -9.39
CA THR A 232 -1.22 -8.81 -8.27
C THR A 232 -0.96 -7.35 -8.62
N PHE A 233 -0.48 -7.05 -9.83
CA PHE A 233 -0.30 -5.67 -10.29
C PHE A 233 -1.61 -4.88 -10.32
N ILE A 234 -2.68 -5.47 -10.84
CA ILE A 234 -4.01 -4.82 -10.92
C ILE A 234 -4.49 -4.47 -9.51
N GLU A 235 -4.36 -5.41 -8.57
CA GLU A 235 -4.80 -5.24 -7.19
C GLU A 235 -3.93 -4.28 -6.37
N ALA A 236 -2.62 -4.21 -6.63
CA ALA A 236 -1.71 -3.34 -5.87
C ALA A 236 -1.56 -1.93 -6.47
N CYS A 237 -1.45 -1.84 -7.80
CA CYS A 237 -1.00 -0.63 -8.50
C CYS A 237 -2.00 -0.14 -9.56
N GLY A 238 -2.85 -1.02 -10.06
CA GLY A 238 -3.66 -0.79 -11.25
C GLY A 238 -4.70 0.34 -11.12
N ARG A 239 -5.07 0.73 -9.90
CA ARG A 239 -6.00 1.85 -9.64
C ARG A 239 -5.38 3.23 -9.87
N CYS A 240 -4.05 3.32 -9.93
CA CYS A 240 -3.34 4.58 -10.17
C CYS A 240 -2.55 4.54 -11.47
N HIS A 241 -1.94 3.40 -11.80
CA HIS A 241 -0.97 3.30 -12.89
C HIS A 241 -1.52 2.60 -14.11
N ASP A 242 -1.21 3.15 -15.28
CA ASP A 242 -1.33 2.41 -16.54
C ASP A 242 -0.18 1.40 -16.71
N MET A 243 -0.42 0.38 -17.52
CA MET A 243 0.59 -0.53 -18.06
C MET A 243 0.31 -0.70 -19.56
N LYS A 244 0.56 0.37 -20.33
CA LYS A 244 0.01 0.52 -21.70
C LYS A 244 0.49 -0.55 -22.68
N TYR A 245 1.72 -1.02 -22.55
CA TYR A 245 2.23 -2.11 -23.40
C TYR A 245 1.56 -3.47 -23.15
N ASP A 246 0.96 -3.66 -21.98
CA ASP A 246 0.11 -4.81 -21.69
C ASP A 246 -1.39 -4.49 -21.84
N SER A 247 -1.69 -3.36 -22.50
CA SER A 247 -3.05 -2.85 -22.75
C SER A 247 -3.90 -2.67 -21.49
N PHE A 248 -3.27 -2.48 -20.33
CA PHE A 248 -3.97 -2.16 -19.09
C PHE A 248 -3.96 -0.65 -18.86
N PHE A 249 -5.14 -0.11 -18.55
CA PHE A 249 -5.35 1.29 -18.24
C PHE A 249 -6.05 1.40 -16.90
N THR A 250 -5.63 2.36 -16.09
CA THR A 250 -6.26 2.58 -14.78
C THR A 250 -7.76 2.85 -14.94
N PRO A 251 -8.62 2.27 -14.09
CA PRO A 251 -10.04 2.59 -14.07
C PRO A 251 -10.31 4.00 -13.50
N SER A 252 -9.37 4.58 -12.76
CA SER A 252 -9.53 5.92 -12.18
C SER A 252 -9.36 7.01 -13.24
N ASN A 253 -10.15 8.09 -13.15
CA ASN A 253 -9.99 9.22 -14.05
C ASN A 253 -8.64 9.92 -13.83
N GLN A 254 -7.92 10.20 -14.92
CA GLN A 254 -6.58 10.81 -14.85
C GLN A 254 -6.59 12.25 -14.28
N ASN A 255 -7.67 13.01 -14.47
CA ASN A 255 -7.80 14.35 -13.88
C ASN A 255 -8.08 14.28 -12.38
N ASP A 256 -8.87 13.30 -11.94
CA ASP A 256 -9.13 13.07 -10.51
C ASP A 256 -7.83 12.65 -9.81
N LEU A 257 -7.10 11.68 -10.40
CA LEU A 257 -5.78 11.26 -9.92
C LEU A 257 -4.79 12.43 -9.88
N LYS A 258 -4.74 13.26 -10.92
CA LYS A 258 -3.86 14.44 -10.94
C LYS A 258 -4.22 15.43 -9.84
N THR A 259 -5.51 15.67 -9.62
CA THR A 259 -5.99 16.58 -8.58
C THR A 259 -5.65 16.02 -7.20
N TYR A 260 -5.87 14.72 -7.00
CA TYR A 260 -5.64 14.04 -5.73
C TYR A 260 -4.15 13.87 -5.41
N LEU A 261 -3.32 13.43 -6.35
CA LEU A 261 -1.90 13.14 -6.17
C LEU A 261 -0.99 14.34 -6.43
N GLY A 262 -1.46 15.35 -7.15
CA GLY A 262 -0.70 16.54 -7.57
C GLY A 262 0.00 16.37 -8.93
N SER A 263 0.01 15.14 -9.46
CA SER A 263 0.54 14.82 -10.79
C SER A 263 -0.17 13.60 -11.36
N VAL A 264 -0.14 13.46 -12.68
CA VAL A 264 -0.61 12.26 -13.37
C VAL A 264 0.35 11.11 -13.01
N PRO A 265 -0.13 9.97 -12.48
CA PRO A 265 0.74 8.82 -12.22
C PRO A 265 1.44 8.34 -13.50
N PRO A 266 2.72 7.96 -13.43
CA PRO A 266 3.44 7.48 -14.60
C PRO A 266 2.92 6.12 -15.07
N ASP A 267 3.03 5.88 -16.38
CA ASP A 267 2.84 4.55 -16.97
C ASP A 267 4.02 3.65 -16.59
N LEU A 268 3.72 2.53 -15.91
CA LEU A 268 4.73 1.63 -15.38
C LEU A 268 5.34 0.70 -16.45
N SER A 269 4.74 0.64 -17.64
CA SER A 269 5.30 -0.13 -18.77
C SER A 269 6.66 0.40 -19.25
N MET A 270 6.99 1.65 -18.91
CA MET A 270 8.25 2.30 -19.24
C MET A 270 9.33 2.16 -18.14
N MET A 271 8.94 1.83 -16.90
CA MET A 271 9.89 1.75 -15.78
C MET A 271 10.70 0.44 -15.76
N ILE A 272 10.16 -0.65 -16.31
CA ILE A 272 10.80 -1.98 -16.34
C ILE A 272 11.94 -2.05 -17.39
N ARG A 273 12.11 -1.03 -18.24
CA ARG A 273 13.22 -0.96 -19.21
C ARG A 273 14.56 -0.52 -18.60
N SER A 274 14.69 -0.58 -17.27
CA SER A 274 15.63 0.22 -16.50
C SER A 274 16.86 -0.48 -15.99
#